data_AF-G5B7U8-F1
#
_entry.id   AF-G5B7U8-F1
#
_cell.length_a   1.000
_cell.length_b   1.000
_cell.length_c   1.000
_cell.angle_alpha   90.00
_cell.angle_beta   90.00
_cell.angle_gamma   90.00
#
_symmetry.space_group_name_H-M   'P 1'
#
loop_
_entity.id
_entity.type
_entity.pdbx_description
1 polymer ?
#
loop_
_entity_poly.entity_id
_entity_poly.type
_entity_poly.pdbx_seq_one_letter_code
_entity_poly.pdbx_strand_id
1 'polypeptide(L)'
;LVSQGHRAGARRPPCQPPPAPHQARPRKIVFEDELPPPALPGARKPAVAGPRGQTCRPRLVPDYELKYPPLSSQRARSRYVAVFQDQYAELWKLQCEVGATQARLQQLAAVLRSLPPPRGQEEARAAARVRRKLEEKHWDPGFLHRQARCCYLKGKLRHLKTQIQKFDDQADSEGSVYF
;
A
#
# COMPACT_ATOMS: atom_id res chain seq x y z
N LEU A 1 26.24 61.88 29.35
CA LEU A 1 25.32 62.61 30.26
C LEU A 1 24.03 61.77 30.33
N VAL A 2 23.93 60.86 31.30
CA VAL A 2 23.17 61.05 32.57
C VAL A 2 21.68 61.23 32.24
N SER A 3 20.89 60.16 32.30
CA SER A 3 20.13 59.68 33.49
C SER A 3 18.65 60.05 33.30
N GLN A 4 17.71 59.10 33.28
CA GLN A 4 17.11 58.41 34.42
C GLN A 4 15.69 58.92 34.65
N GLY A 5 14.75 58.00 34.81
CA GLY A 5 13.53 58.22 35.59
C GLY A 5 12.31 57.55 34.99
N HIS A 6 11.90 56.40 35.54
CA HIS A 6 10.80 56.27 36.52
C HIS A 6 9.44 56.15 35.82
N ARG A 7 8.46 55.33 36.22
CA ARG A 7 8.29 54.28 37.23
C ARG A 7 6.84 53.82 37.04
N ALA A 8 6.56 52.55 37.36
CA ALA A 8 5.23 51.98 37.66
C ALA A 8 4.20 51.92 36.51
N GLY A 9 3.39 50.88 36.38
CA GLY A 9 3.23 49.69 37.20
C GLY A 9 2.00 48.89 36.77
N ALA A 10 2.00 47.63 37.21
CA ALA A 10 0.82 46.77 37.44
C ALA A 10 -0.02 46.41 36.18
N ARG A 11 -0.55 45.20 35.95
CA ARG A 11 -0.88 44.05 36.80
C ARG A 11 -0.78 42.81 35.91
N ARG A 12 -0.02 41.79 36.32
CA ARG A 12 -0.13 40.44 35.72
C ARG A 12 -1.37 39.77 36.31
N PRO A 13 -2.34 39.30 35.50
CA PRO A 13 -3.43 38.49 36.02
C PRO A 13 -2.92 37.09 36.44
N PRO A 14 -3.57 36.47 37.44
CA PRO A 14 -3.12 35.23 38.04
C PRO A 14 -3.31 34.01 37.13
N CYS A 15 -2.43 33.04 37.39
CA CYS A 15 -2.28 31.72 36.80
C CYS A 15 -3.60 31.03 36.42
N GLN A 16 -3.73 30.65 35.15
CA GLN A 16 -4.66 29.61 34.73
C GLN A 16 -4.07 28.23 35.09
N PRO A 17 -4.87 27.30 35.66
CA PRO A 17 -4.42 25.92 35.85
C PRO A 17 -4.27 25.22 34.50
N PRO A 18 -3.30 24.30 34.36
CA PRO A 18 -3.07 23.59 33.10
C PRO A 18 -4.28 22.68 32.76
N PRO A 19 -4.67 22.57 31.49
CA PRO A 19 -5.69 21.61 31.07
C PRO A 19 -5.19 20.19 31.34
N ALA A 20 -6.07 19.38 31.93
CA ALA A 20 -5.81 17.98 32.26
C ALA A 20 -5.29 17.19 31.05
N PRO A 21 -4.38 16.22 31.24
CA PRO A 21 -3.83 15.44 30.15
C PRO A 21 -4.97 14.69 29.44
N HIS A 22 -5.14 15.00 28.17
CA HIS A 22 -6.01 14.24 27.29
C HIS A 22 -5.45 12.82 27.23
N GLN A 23 -6.14 11.86 27.85
CA GLN A 23 -5.80 10.46 27.65
C GLN A 23 -5.94 10.17 26.16
N ALA A 24 -4.80 9.94 25.50
CA ALA A 24 -4.77 9.42 24.15
C ALA A 24 -5.40 8.02 24.20
N ARG A 25 -6.69 7.94 23.82
CA ARG A 25 -7.36 6.66 23.61
C ARG A 25 -6.54 5.88 22.56
N PRO A 26 -6.09 4.65 22.84
CA PRO A 26 -5.52 3.82 21.80
C PRO A 26 -6.62 3.60 20.75
N ARG A 27 -6.44 4.17 19.57
CA ARG A 27 -7.24 3.84 18.40
C ARG A 27 -6.91 2.39 18.04
N LYS A 28 -7.65 1.45 18.62
CA LYS A 28 -7.66 0.08 18.11
C LYS A 28 -8.21 0.16 16.69
N ILE A 29 -7.34 -0.11 15.73
CA ILE A 29 -7.74 -0.32 14.34
C ILE A 29 -8.53 -1.63 14.36
N VAL A 30 -9.87 -1.52 14.43
CA VAL A 30 -10.75 -2.66 14.18
C VAL A 30 -10.77 -2.83 12.67
N PHE A 31 -10.24 -3.94 12.18
CA PHE A 31 -10.39 -4.30 10.78
C PHE A 31 -11.89 -4.53 10.51
N GLU A 32 -12.36 -4.06 9.36
CA GLU A 32 -13.75 -4.15 8.89
C GLU A 32 -14.30 -5.60 8.83
N ASP A 33 -13.43 -6.59 9.04
CA ASP A 33 -13.73 -8.02 9.06
C ASP A 33 -14.36 -8.51 10.39
N GLU A 34 -14.35 -7.69 11.45
CA GLU A 34 -14.92 -8.06 12.78
C GLU A 34 -16.14 -7.23 13.19
N LEU A 35 -16.95 -6.75 12.24
CA LEU A 35 -18.28 -6.21 12.52
C LEU A 35 -19.37 -7.24 12.16
N PRO A 36 -20.21 -7.68 13.12
CA PRO A 36 -21.40 -8.45 12.79
C PRO A 36 -22.33 -7.59 11.92
N PRO A 37 -22.94 -8.13 10.85
CA PRO A 37 -23.84 -7.36 10.01
C PRO A 37 -25.06 -6.87 10.81
N PRO A 38 -25.61 -5.69 10.51
CA PRO A 38 -26.79 -5.16 11.19
C PRO A 38 -27.96 -6.13 11.02
N ALA A 39 -28.47 -6.64 12.15
CA ALA A 39 -29.62 -7.53 12.18
C ALA A 39 -30.87 -6.77 11.75
N LEU A 40 -31.40 -7.09 10.57
CA LEU A 40 -32.75 -6.70 10.16
C LEU A 40 -33.76 -7.48 11.03
N PRO A 41 -34.70 -6.82 11.71
CA PRO A 41 -35.70 -7.52 12.50
C PRO A 41 -36.81 -8.01 11.55
N GLY A 42 -36.79 -9.31 11.26
CA GLY A 42 -37.97 -9.95 10.66
C GLY A 42 -37.64 -11.03 9.64
N ALA A 43 -37.22 -12.20 10.10
CA ALA A 43 -37.50 -13.44 9.40
C ALA A 43 -37.41 -14.62 10.37
N ARG A 44 -38.48 -15.40 10.41
CA ARG A 44 -38.64 -16.61 11.21
C ARG A 44 -37.57 -17.66 10.86
N LYS A 45 -37.11 -18.40 11.88
CA LYS A 45 -36.33 -19.64 11.73
C LYS A 45 -37.02 -20.59 10.74
N PRO A 46 -36.23 -21.39 10.00
CA PRO A 46 -36.09 -22.77 10.43
C PRO A 46 -34.62 -23.20 10.56
N ALA A 47 -34.44 -24.19 11.42
CA ALA A 47 -33.17 -24.82 11.73
C ALA A 47 -32.81 -25.91 10.70
N VAL A 48 -31.50 -26.19 10.63
CA VAL A 48 -30.85 -27.41 10.09
C VAL A 48 -30.75 -27.52 8.56
N ALA A 49 -29.57 -27.20 8.03
CA ALA A 49 -28.63 -28.16 7.43
C ALA A 49 -27.66 -27.46 6.47
N GLY A 50 -26.36 -27.68 6.67
CA GLY A 50 -25.33 -27.45 5.67
C GLY A 50 -24.22 -26.50 6.15
N PRO A 51 -22.97 -26.98 6.29
CA PRO A 51 -21.85 -26.08 6.40
C PRO A 51 -21.75 -25.38 5.04
N ARG A 52 -22.23 -24.14 4.95
CA ARG A 52 -21.88 -23.28 3.83
C ARG A 52 -20.36 -23.19 3.88
N GLY A 53 -19.73 -23.92 2.97
CA GLY A 53 -18.31 -23.85 2.68
C GLY A 53 -17.98 -22.41 2.34
N GLN A 54 -17.72 -21.61 3.37
CA GLN A 54 -16.70 -20.59 3.28
C GLN A 54 -15.44 -21.38 3.02
N THR A 55 -15.18 -21.64 1.75
CA THR A 55 -13.83 -21.92 1.30
C THR A 55 -13.06 -20.67 1.67
N CYS A 56 -12.49 -20.63 2.89
CA CYS A 56 -11.35 -19.82 3.20
C CYS A 56 -10.41 -20.08 2.05
N ARG A 57 -10.36 -19.15 1.08
CA ARG A 57 -9.50 -19.27 -0.08
C ARG A 57 -8.13 -19.55 0.51
N PRO A 58 -7.56 -20.77 0.33
CA PRO A 58 -6.35 -21.12 1.04
C PRO A 58 -5.38 -19.99 0.78
N ARG A 59 -4.87 -19.35 1.83
CA ARG A 59 -3.84 -18.32 1.66
C ARG A 59 -2.66 -19.08 1.08
N LEU A 60 -2.56 -19.09 -0.25
CA LEU A 60 -1.47 -19.70 -0.97
C LEU A 60 -0.25 -18.91 -0.54
N VAL A 61 0.53 -19.49 0.37
CA VAL A 61 1.78 -18.92 0.82
C VAL A 61 2.62 -18.66 -0.42
N PRO A 62 3.05 -17.41 -0.67
CA PRO A 62 3.85 -17.11 -1.84
C PRO A 62 5.12 -17.96 -1.86
N ASP A 63 5.53 -18.42 -3.04
CA ASP A 63 6.67 -19.33 -3.20
C ASP A 63 7.98 -18.74 -2.66
N TYR A 64 8.12 -17.41 -2.70
CA TYR A 64 9.29 -16.73 -2.16
C TYR A 64 9.41 -16.86 -0.63
N GLU A 65 8.33 -17.07 0.12
CA GLU A 65 8.43 -17.26 1.56
C GLU A 65 9.05 -18.62 1.89
N LEU A 66 8.77 -19.64 1.07
CA LEU A 66 9.38 -20.97 1.18
C LEU A 66 10.81 -20.99 0.65
N LYS A 67 11.09 -20.28 -0.45
CA LYS A 67 12.43 -20.21 -1.08
C LYS A 67 13.43 -19.40 -0.26
N TYR A 68 12.95 -18.45 0.54
CA TYR A 68 13.78 -17.55 1.32
C TYR A 68 13.42 -17.60 2.82
N PRO A 69 13.76 -18.71 3.52
CA PRO A 69 13.55 -18.84 4.96
C PRO A 69 14.42 -17.85 5.77
N PRO A 70 14.24 -17.79 7.10
CA PRO A 70 15.12 -17.03 7.98
C PRO A 70 16.60 -17.35 7.76
N LEU A 71 17.43 -16.31 7.74
CA LEU A 71 18.86 -16.43 7.52
C LEU A 71 19.56 -17.02 8.76
N SER A 72 20.56 -17.87 8.51
CA SER A 72 21.37 -18.51 9.55
C SER A 72 22.88 -18.28 9.38
N SER A 73 23.31 -17.59 8.33
CA SER A 73 24.74 -17.35 8.05
C SER A 73 24.98 -16.13 7.17
N GLN A 74 26.18 -15.54 7.32
CA GLN A 74 26.60 -14.39 6.51
C GLN A 74 26.68 -14.72 5.01
N ARG A 75 27.08 -15.95 4.65
CA ARG A 75 27.08 -16.40 3.25
C ARG A 75 25.66 -16.44 2.67
N ALA A 76 24.67 -16.90 3.45
CA ALA A 76 23.27 -16.88 3.03
C ALA A 76 22.74 -15.45 2.88
N ARG A 77 23.12 -14.55 3.79
CA ARG A 77 22.79 -13.12 3.70
C ARG A 77 23.30 -12.51 2.39
N SER A 78 24.58 -12.69 2.06
CA SER A 78 25.14 -12.17 0.81
C SER A 78 24.41 -12.68 -0.44
N ARG A 79 23.95 -13.94 -0.44
CA ARG A 79 23.11 -14.47 -1.52
C ARG A 79 21.76 -13.76 -1.62
N TYR A 80 21.11 -13.48 -0.51
CA TYR A 80 19.81 -12.78 -0.51
C TYR A 80 19.97 -11.35 -1.01
N VAL A 81 21.06 -10.67 -0.62
CA VAL A 81 21.41 -9.33 -1.12
C VAL A 81 21.60 -9.34 -2.64
N ALA A 82 22.36 -10.30 -3.18
CA ALA A 82 22.58 -10.41 -4.62
C ALA A 82 21.25 -10.62 -5.38
N VAL A 83 20.38 -11.50 -4.88
CA VAL A 83 19.04 -11.70 -5.45
C VAL A 83 18.19 -10.43 -5.35
N PHE A 84 18.26 -9.73 -4.21
CA PHE A 84 17.50 -8.49 -4.02
C PHE A 84 17.91 -7.44 -5.06
N GLN A 85 19.21 -7.24 -5.28
CA GLN A 85 19.73 -6.25 -6.24
C GLN A 85 19.31 -6.57 -7.68
N ASP A 86 19.51 -7.81 -8.11
CA ASP A 86 19.11 -8.28 -9.44
C ASP A 86 17.60 -8.08 -9.69
N GLN A 87 16.78 -8.55 -8.75
CA GLN A 87 15.32 -8.52 -8.89
C GLN A 87 14.75 -7.10 -8.71
N TYR A 88 15.45 -6.21 -7.99
CA TYR A 88 15.09 -4.81 -7.90
C TYR A 88 15.27 -4.10 -9.24
N ALA A 89 16.33 -4.41 -10.00
CA ALA A 89 16.53 -3.89 -11.34
C ALA A 89 15.40 -4.34 -12.29
N GLU A 90 14.97 -5.60 -12.21
CA GLU A 90 13.81 -6.11 -12.96
C GLU A 90 12.53 -5.34 -12.59
N LEU A 91 12.25 -5.17 -11.29
CA LEU A 91 11.09 -4.43 -10.81
C LEU A 91 11.10 -3.00 -11.34
N TRP A 92 12.24 -2.31 -11.25
CA TRP A 92 12.37 -0.93 -11.69
C TRP A 92 12.04 -0.79 -13.18
N LYS A 93 12.62 -1.65 -14.02
CA LYS A 93 12.34 -1.68 -15.46
C LYS A 93 10.85 -1.89 -15.74
N LEU A 94 10.23 -2.88 -15.09
CA LEU A 94 8.80 -3.15 -15.26
C LEU A 94 7.91 -1.99 -14.79
N GLN A 95 8.28 -1.31 -13.71
CA GLN A 95 7.56 -0.12 -13.24
C GLN A 95 7.63 1.02 -14.26
N CYS A 96 8.79 1.24 -14.87
CA CYS A 96 8.93 2.21 -15.96
C CYS A 96 8.03 1.85 -17.16
N GLU A 97 8.03 0.58 -17.58
CA GLU A 97 7.20 0.12 -18.71
C GLU A 97 5.70 0.23 -18.43
N VAL A 98 5.26 -0.21 -17.25
CA VAL A 98 3.87 -0.10 -16.81
C VAL A 98 3.45 1.36 -16.71
N GLY A 99 4.30 2.21 -16.12
CA GLY A 99 4.06 3.64 -16.01
C GLY A 99 3.95 4.32 -17.37
N ALA A 100 4.85 4.00 -18.31
CA ALA A 100 4.80 4.53 -19.67
C ALA A 100 3.53 4.11 -20.42
N THR A 101 3.13 2.83 -20.30
CA THR A 101 1.89 2.34 -20.90
C THR A 101 0.68 3.04 -20.30
N GLN A 102 0.63 3.15 -18.98
CA GLN A 102 -0.45 3.83 -18.25
C GLN A 102 -0.54 5.31 -18.64
N ALA A 103 0.58 6.01 -18.75
CA ALA A 103 0.63 7.40 -19.17
C ALA A 103 0.06 7.60 -20.59
N ARG A 104 0.42 6.72 -21.53
CA ARG A 104 -0.13 6.74 -22.90
C ARG A 104 -1.65 6.54 -22.91
N LEU A 105 -2.15 5.57 -22.13
CA LEU A 105 -3.58 5.32 -22.01
C LEU A 105 -4.31 6.52 -21.42
N GLN A 106 -3.74 7.15 -20.38
CA GLN A 106 -4.32 8.36 -19.79
C GLN A 106 -4.30 9.55 -20.75
N GLN A 107 -3.23 9.74 -21.51
CA GLN A 107 -3.16 10.78 -22.53
C GLN A 107 -4.26 10.59 -23.59
N LEU A 108 -4.45 9.37 -24.09
CA LEU A 108 -5.51 9.07 -25.05
C LEU A 108 -6.90 9.29 -24.44
N ALA A 109 -7.12 8.89 -23.19
CA ALA A 109 -8.37 9.13 -22.47
C ALA A 109 -8.65 10.64 -22.34
N ALA A 110 -7.62 11.43 -22.01
CA ALA A 110 -7.73 12.87 -21.87
C ALA A 110 -8.10 13.54 -23.20
N VAL A 111 -7.44 13.15 -24.31
CA VAL A 111 -7.78 13.63 -25.65
C VAL A 111 -9.22 13.29 -26.01
N LEU A 112 -9.66 12.05 -25.79
CA LEU A 112 -11.04 11.64 -26.06
C LEU A 112 -12.09 12.40 -25.25
N ARG A 113 -11.72 12.87 -24.06
CA ARG A 113 -12.57 13.67 -23.19
C ARG A 113 -12.60 15.15 -23.61
N SER A 114 -11.55 15.65 -24.25
CA SER A 114 -11.47 17.04 -24.72
C SER A 114 -12.05 17.26 -26.12
N LEU A 115 -12.39 16.19 -26.85
CA LEU A 115 -13.02 16.33 -28.16
C LEU A 115 -14.42 16.96 -28.05
N PRO A 116 -14.84 17.79 -29.03
CA PRO A 116 -16.19 18.32 -29.06
C PRO A 116 -17.22 17.19 -29.22
N PRO A 117 -18.49 17.45 -28.85
CA PRO A 117 -19.57 16.50 -29.12
C PRO A 117 -19.64 16.12 -30.60
N PRO A 118 -19.88 14.83 -30.93
CA PRO A 118 -19.97 14.39 -32.32
C PRO A 118 -21.12 15.10 -33.02
N ARG A 119 -20.89 15.57 -34.24
CA ARG A 119 -21.86 16.34 -35.03
C ARG A 119 -22.83 15.47 -35.82
N GLY A 120 -22.57 14.16 -35.88
CA GLY A 120 -23.39 13.19 -36.60
C GLY A 120 -23.17 11.76 -36.13
N GLN A 121 -23.98 10.84 -36.67
CA GLN A 121 -23.98 9.44 -36.26
C GLN A 121 -22.64 8.74 -36.57
N GLU A 122 -21.99 9.07 -37.69
CA GLU A 122 -20.73 8.44 -38.09
C GLU A 122 -19.58 8.81 -37.14
N GLU A 123 -19.44 10.10 -36.80
CA GLU A 123 -18.45 10.58 -35.83
C GLU A 123 -18.69 9.97 -34.45
N ALA A 124 -19.95 9.87 -34.01
CA ALA A 124 -20.31 9.22 -32.75
C ALA A 124 -19.88 7.74 -32.73
N ARG A 125 -20.14 7.01 -33.83
CA ARG A 125 -19.70 5.61 -33.99
C ARG A 125 -18.18 5.51 -34.02
N ALA A 126 -17.47 6.44 -34.65
CA ALA A 126 -16.01 6.47 -34.67
C ALA A 126 -15.43 6.70 -33.26
N ALA A 127 -15.94 7.68 -32.52
CA ALA A 127 -15.53 7.95 -31.14
C ALA A 127 -15.79 6.75 -30.22
N ALA A 128 -16.96 6.10 -30.35
CA ALA A 128 -17.28 4.89 -29.59
C ALA A 128 -16.31 3.73 -29.90
N ARG A 129 -15.94 3.53 -31.17
CA ARG A 129 -14.92 2.52 -31.54
C ARG A 129 -13.57 2.81 -30.92
N VAL A 130 -13.13 4.06 -30.88
CA VAL A 130 -11.85 4.43 -30.26
C VAL A 130 -11.88 4.23 -28.74
N ARG A 131 -12.98 4.61 -28.08
CA ARG A 131 -13.18 4.37 -26.64
C ARG A 131 -13.11 2.88 -26.30
N ARG A 132 -13.82 2.03 -27.05
CA ARG A 132 -13.77 0.58 -26.85
C ARG A 132 -12.36 0.01 -27.01
N LYS A 133 -11.63 0.43 -28.04
CA LYS A 133 -10.23 0.01 -28.24
C LYS A 133 -9.33 0.44 -27.08
N LEU A 134 -9.57 1.62 -26.51
CA LEU A 134 -8.82 2.09 -25.34
C LEU A 134 -9.11 1.23 -24.11
N GLU A 135 -10.38 0.87 -23.89
CA GLU A 135 -10.78 -0.05 -22.83
C GLU A 135 -10.15 -1.44 -23.00
N GLU A 136 -10.14 -1.98 -24.22
CA GLU A 136 -9.46 -3.24 -24.55
C GLU A 136 -7.97 -3.19 -24.17
N LYS A 137 -7.30 -2.05 -24.36
CA LYS A 137 -5.89 -1.87 -23.93
C LYS A 137 -5.71 -1.77 -22.42
N HIS A 138 -6.72 -1.29 -21.69
CA HIS A 138 -6.71 -1.28 -20.23
C HIS A 138 -6.75 -2.70 -19.64
N TRP A 139 -7.44 -3.61 -20.32
CA TRP A 139 -7.58 -5.02 -19.94
C TRP A 139 -6.67 -5.96 -20.73
N ASP A 140 -5.65 -5.41 -21.40
CA ASP A 140 -4.70 -6.21 -22.17
C ASP A 140 -4.00 -7.24 -21.25
N PRO A 141 -4.07 -8.54 -21.57
CA PRO A 141 -3.47 -9.57 -20.72
C PRO A 141 -1.97 -9.36 -20.49
N GLY A 142 -1.24 -8.82 -21.47
CA GLY A 142 0.18 -8.52 -21.33
C GLY A 142 0.44 -7.37 -20.35
N PHE A 143 -0.38 -6.32 -20.38
CA PHE A 143 -0.32 -5.22 -19.42
C PHE A 143 -0.67 -5.69 -18.00
N LEU A 144 -1.75 -6.46 -17.84
CA LEU A 144 -2.14 -7.04 -16.55
C LEU A 144 -1.08 -7.99 -16.01
N HIS A 145 -0.45 -8.79 -16.87
CA HIS A 145 0.66 -9.66 -16.47
C HIS A 145 1.86 -8.87 -15.96
N ARG A 146 2.26 -7.79 -16.64
CA ARG A 146 3.33 -6.89 -16.17
C ARG A 146 2.98 -6.26 -14.82
N GLN A 147 1.75 -5.82 -14.60
CA GLN A 147 1.29 -5.32 -13.30
C GLN A 147 1.35 -6.40 -12.22
N ALA A 148 0.85 -7.59 -12.50
CA ALA A 148 0.90 -8.72 -11.58
C ALA A 148 2.36 -9.09 -11.22
N ARG A 149 3.26 -9.07 -12.20
CA ARG A 149 4.70 -9.28 -11.99
C ARG A 149 5.31 -8.21 -11.08
N CYS A 150 4.97 -6.93 -11.28
CA CYS A 150 5.36 -5.85 -10.36
C CYS A 150 4.89 -6.12 -8.93
N CYS A 151 3.63 -6.51 -8.74
CA CYS A 151 3.07 -6.84 -7.42
C CYS A 151 3.82 -8.01 -6.77
N TYR A 152 4.10 -9.06 -7.54
CA TYR A 152 4.86 -10.22 -7.09
C TYR A 152 6.28 -9.82 -6.64
N LEU A 153 7.02 -9.09 -7.48
CA LEU A 153 8.39 -8.67 -7.18
C LEU A 153 8.44 -7.75 -5.94
N LYS A 154 7.47 -6.84 -5.78
CA LYS A 154 7.37 -6.01 -4.57
C LYS A 154 7.19 -6.86 -3.31
N GLY A 155 6.34 -7.89 -3.36
CA GLY A 155 6.15 -8.84 -2.26
C GLY A 155 7.44 -9.59 -1.92
N LYS A 156 8.08 -10.19 -2.95
CA LYS A 156 9.34 -10.91 -2.82
C LYS A 156 10.46 -10.04 -2.26
N LEU A 157 10.66 -8.83 -2.80
CA LEU A 157 11.71 -7.91 -2.36
C LEU A 157 11.47 -7.41 -0.94
N ARG A 158 10.22 -7.13 -0.56
CA ARG A 158 9.87 -6.79 0.82
C ARG A 158 10.24 -7.93 1.76
N HIS A 159 9.90 -9.16 1.42
CA HIS A 159 10.24 -10.35 2.21
C HIS A 159 11.76 -10.52 2.36
N LEU A 160 12.51 -10.45 1.26
CA LEU A 160 13.97 -10.53 1.27
C LEU A 160 14.58 -9.45 2.16
N LYS A 161 14.13 -8.20 2.03
CA LYS A 161 14.59 -7.09 2.87
C LYS A 161 14.34 -7.36 4.34
N THR A 162 13.14 -7.86 4.69
CA THR A 162 12.81 -8.22 6.07
C THR A 162 13.71 -9.33 6.62
N GLN A 163 14.01 -10.38 5.82
CA GLN A 163 14.90 -11.46 6.27
C GLN A 163 16.33 -10.97 6.49
N ILE A 164 16.85 -10.13 5.59
CA ILE A 164 18.19 -9.53 5.74
C ILE A 164 18.24 -8.64 6.99
N GLN A 165 17.26 -7.75 7.15
CA GLN A 165 17.22 -6.84 8.31
C GLN A 165 17.18 -7.61 9.64
N LYS A 166 16.31 -8.63 9.74
CA LYS A 166 16.20 -9.45 10.96
C LYS A 166 17.51 -10.13 11.34
N PHE A 167 18.31 -10.55 10.36
CA PHE A 167 19.61 -11.16 10.60
C PHE A 167 20.63 -10.14 11.08
N ASP A 168 20.63 -8.95 10.47
CA ASP A 168 21.52 -7.85 10.87
C ASP A 168 21.25 -7.41 12.31
N ASP A 169 19.98 -7.22 12.67
CA ASP A 169 19.56 -6.83 14.03
C ASP A 169 19.98 -7.86 15.10
N GLN A 170 19.97 -9.15 14.75
CA GLN A 170 20.41 -10.24 15.65
C GLN A 170 21.93 -10.23 15.86
N ALA A 171 22.70 -10.03 14.79
CA ALA A 171 24.16 -9.97 14.86
C ALA A 171 24.64 -8.77 15.70
N ASP A 172 23.97 -7.62 15.57
CA ASP A 172 24.28 -6.41 16.35
C ASP A 172 23.95 -6.58 17.84
N SER A 173 22.94 -7.41 18.17
CA SER A 173 22.54 -7.70 19.55
C SER A 173 23.49 -8.68 20.25
N GLU A 174 23.96 -9.72 19.55
CA GLU A 174 24.92 -10.69 20.10
C GLU A 174 26.34 -10.11 20.24
N GLY A 175 26.70 -9.13 19.41
CA GLY A 175 27.98 -8.41 19.51
C GLY A 175 28.07 -7.42 20.68
N SER A 176 26.97 -7.18 21.42
CA SER A 176 26.87 -6.21 22.51
C SER A 176 27.08 -6.81 23.91
N VAL A 177 27.82 -7.91 24.03
CA VAL A 177 28.27 -8.42 25.34
C VAL A 177 29.48 -7.59 25.79
N TYR A 178 29.22 -6.53 26.56
CA TYR A 178 30.25 -5.77 27.26
C TYR A 178 30.75 -6.57 28.48
N PHE A 179 32.07 -6.80 28.54
CA PHE A 179 32.80 -7.24 29.74
C PHE A 179 33.10 -6.06 30.66
#